data_AF-A0A950ARE0-F1
#
_entry.id   AF-A0A950ARE0-F1
#
_cell.length_a   1.000
_cell.length_b   1.000
_cell.length_c   1.000
_cell.angle_alpha   90.00
_cell.angle_beta   90.00
_cell.angle_gamma   90.00
#
_symmetry.space_group_name_H-M   'P 1'
#
loop_
_entity.id
_entity.type
_entity.pdbx_description
1 polymer ?
#
loop_
_entity_poly.entity_id
_entity_poly.type
_entity_poly.pdbx_seq_one_letter_code
_entity_poly.pdbx_strand_id
1 'polypeptide(L)'
;MQSSSTRKRAIKPTISNGDHDQEHALGTIEDPAQNGQQGDYRSQLEEANSNARAIFKIIEALGRVTSADEAVIAAIETVREAFGWVYGSYWAMDPVDRSLRFSLESGSVNEEFRKITATARFREGEGLSGRAWKARELVFVADLAEVKDCCRAPVARRA
;
A
#
# COMPACT_ATOMS: atom_id res chain seq x y z
N MET A 1 -70.17 -55.80 11.44
CA MET A 1 -70.77 -55.01 12.54
C MET A 1 -70.82 -53.56 12.08
N GLN A 2 -72.03 -53.11 11.72
CA GLN A 2 -72.70 -51.89 12.22
C GLN A 2 -71.89 -50.59 11.97
N SER A 3 -72.37 -49.53 11.35
CA SER A 3 -73.74 -49.12 11.03
C SER A 3 -73.65 -47.92 10.06
N SER A 4 -74.61 -47.81 9.13
CA SER A 4 -75.39 -46.61 8.77
C SER A 4 -74.71 -45.22 8.87
N SER A 5 -74.79 -44.30 7.91
CA SER A 5 -76.04 -43.77 7.36
C SER A 5 -75.78 -42.59 6.40
N THR A 6 -76.45 -42.62 5.26
CA THR A 6 -77.14 -41.51 4.55
C THR A 6 -76.38 -40.36 3.86
N ARG A 7 -76.61 -40.32 2.54
CA ARG A 7 -76.33 -39.25 1.54
C ARG A 7 -76.91 -37.89 1.92
N LYS A 8 -76.33 -36.81 1.35
CA LYS A 8 -77.11 -35.74 0.66
C LYS A 8 -76.21 -34.88 -0.26
N ARG A 9 -76.49 -34.95 -1.57
CA ARG A 9 -76.29 -33.87 -2.56
C ARG A 9 -77.21 -32.69 -2.15
N ALA A 10 -77.03 -31.42 -2.47
CA ALA A 10 -76.15 -30.63 -3.35
C ALA A 10 -76.34 -29.14 -2.95
N ILE A 11 -75.73 -28.23 -3.74
CA ILE A 11 -76.14 -26.83 -4.04
C ILE A 11 -75.13 -25.76 -3.54
N LYS A 12 -74.22 -25.35 -4.45
CA LYS A 12 -73.76 -23.95 -4.61
C LYS A 12 -74.97 -23.12 -5.08
N PRO A 13 -75.11 -21.79 -4.84
CA PRO A 13 -74.07 -20.79 -5.19
C PRO A 13 -74.10 -19.40 -4.46
N THR A 14 -73.07 -18.56 -4.75
CA THR A 14 -72.99 -17.06 -4.76
C THR A 14 -73.20 -16.29 -3.43
N ILE A 15 -72.40 -15.30 -2.97
CA ILE A 15 -72.06 -13.91 -3.43
C ILE A 15 -70.98 -13.38 -2.42
N SER A 16 -69.75 -12.99 -2.81
CA SER A 16 -69.19 -11.67 -3.24
C SER A 16 -68.59 -10.76 -2.14
N ASN A 17 -67.40 -10.22 -2.48
CA ASN A 17 -66.69 -8.99 -2.03
C ASN A 17 -65.70 -9.00 -0.85
N GLY A 18 -64.47 -8.55 -1.14
CA GLY A 18 -63.65 -7.69 -0.26
C GLY A 18 -62.18 -8.09 -0.02
N ASP A 19 -61.25 -7.46 -0.76
CA ASP A 19 -59.86 -7.02 -0.47
C ASP A 19 -58.87 -7.86 0.37
N HIS A 20 -57.69 -8.15 -0.20
CA HIS A 20 -56.40 -7.63 0.30
C HIS A 20 -55.20 -7.95 -0.61
N ASP A 21 -54.34 -6.94 -0.70
CA ASP A 21 -53.06 -6.83 -1.39
C ASP A 21 -52.03 -7.90 -1.04
N GLN A 22 -51.16 -8.29 -1.99
CA GLN A 22 -49.72 -7.94 -1.97
C GLN A 22 -48.92 -8.68 -3.06
N GLU A 23 -48.18 -7.88 -3.84
CA GLU A 23 -47.03 -8.28 -4.66
C GLU A 23 -45.95 -8.95 -3.81
N HIS A 24 -45.38 -10.06 -4.28
CA HIS A 24 -44.10 -10.57 -3.78
C HIS A 24 -43.05 -10.52 -4.89
N ALA A 25 -42.14 -9.56 -4.74
CA ALA A 25 -41.02 -9.25 -5.60
C ALA A 25 -40.04 -10.42 -5.79
N LEU A 26 -39.47 -10.54 -6.99
CA LEU A 26 -38.23 -11.29 -7.23
C LEU A 26 -37.12 -10.63 -6.42
N GLY A 27 -36.67 -11.30 -5.36
CA GLY A 27 -35.49 -10.91 -4.60
C GLY A 27 -34.24 -11.06 -5.46
N THR A 28 -33.53 -9.94 -5.68
CA THR A 28 -32.15 -9.93 -6.13
C THR A 28 -31.31 -10.74 -5.14
N ILE A 29 -30.64 -11.79 -5.61
CA ILE A 29 -29.58 -12.45 -4.85
C ILE A 29 -28.39 -11.49 -4.88
N GLU A 30 -28.35 -10.55 -3.93
CA GLU A 30 -27.12 -9.85 -3.60
C GLU A 30 -26.30 -10.79 -2.73
N ASP A 31 -25.20 -11.29 -3.29
CA ASP A 31 -24.27 -12.19 -2.65
C ASP A 31 -23.28 -11.36 -1.81
N PRO A 32 -23.41 -11.30 -0.47
CA PRO A 32 -22.70 -10.32 0.37
C PRO A 32 -21.18 -10.53 0.41
N ALA A 33 -20.68 -11.67 -0.10
CA ALA A 33 -19.26 -11.94 -0.24
C ALA A 33 -18.58 -11.17 -1.39
N GLN A 34 -19.33 -10.72 -2.41
CA GLN A 34 -18.75 -10.13 -3.61
C GLN A 34 -18.24 -8.69 -3.39
N ASN A 35 -18.84 -7.94 -2.45
CA ASN A 35 -18.53 -6.52 -2.26
C ASN A 35 -17.16 -6.29 -1.57
N GLY A 36 -16.77 -7.18 -0.65
CA GLY A 36 -15.49 -7.10 0.06
C GLY A 36 -14.29 -7.55 -0.79
N GLN A 37 -14.48 -8.59 -1.62
CA GLN A 37 -13.43 -9.08 -2.52
C GLN A 37 -13.19 -8.12 -3.70
N GLN A 38 -14.25 -7.53 -4.28
CA GLN A 38 -14.11 -6.56 -5.37
C GLN A 38 -13.38 -5.28 -4.94
N GLY A 39 -13.56 -4.81 -3.70
CA GLY A 39 -12.84 -3.66 -3.16
C GLY A 39 -11.33 -3.93 -3.05
N ASP A 40 -10.95 -5.08 -2.49
CA ASP A 40 -9.54 -5.49 -2.33
C ASP A 40 -8.83 -5.66 -3.68
N TYR A 41 -9.46 -6.33 -4.66
CA TYR A 41 -8.87 -6.49 -5.99
C TYR A 41 -8.67 -5.16 -6.74
N ARG A 42 -9.60 -4.21 -6.59
CA ARG A 42 -9.46 -2.88 -7.23
C ARG A 42 -8.31 -2.10 -6.60
N SER A 43 -8.19 -2.12 -5.29
CA SER A 43 -7.06 -1.49 -4.59
C SER A 43 -5.71 -2.12 -4.97
N GLN A 44 -5.62 -3.45 -5.04
CA GLN A 44 -4.41 -4.15 -5.49
C GLN A 44 -4.06 -3.80 -6.94
N LEU A 45 -5.06 -3.71 -7.82
CA LEU A 45 -4.85 -3.33 -9.22
C LEU A 45 -4.38 -1.87 -9.36
N GLU A 46 -4.95 -0.96 -8.57
CA GLU A 46 -4.53 0.44 -8.52
C GLU A 46 -3.09 0.58 -8.02
N GLU A 47 -2.74 -0.15 -6.95
CA GLU A 47 -1.38 -0.19 -6.43
C GLU A 47 -0.39 -0.73 -7.48
N ALA A 48 -0.70 -1.88 -8.09
CA ALA A 48 0.14 -2.47 -9.14
C ALA A 48 0.33 -1.52 -10.33
N ASN A 49 -0.74 -0.83 -10.76
CA ASN A 49 -0.67 0.17 -11.82
C ASN A 49 0.17 1.39 -11.42
N SER A 50 0.05 1.86 -10.17
CA SER A 50 0.87 2.96 -9.65
C SER A 50 2.36 2.58 -9.65
N ASN A 51 2.67 1.39 -9.15
CA ASN A 51 4.04 0.86 -9.11
C ASN A 51 4.63 0.71 -10.52
N ALA A 52 3.87 0.16 -11.48
CA ALA A 52 4.30 0.06 -12.86
C ALA A 52 4.60 1.44 -13.47
N ARG A 53 3.74 2.44 -13.24
CA ARG A 53 3.96 3.81 -13.71
C ARG A 53 5.21 4.43 -13.08
N ALA A 54 5.45 4.21 -11.80
CA ALA A 54 6.66 4.69 -11.12
C ALA A 54 7.93 4.09 -11.75
N ILE A 55 7.94 2.78 -12.02
CA ILE A 55 9.06 2.10 -12.69
C ILE A 55 9.31 2.69 -14.08
N PHE A 56 8.26 2.88 -14.89
CA PHE A 56 8.42 3.48 -16.22
C PHE A 56 9.00 4.89 -16.17
N LYS A 57 8.55 5.73 -15.22
CA LYS A 57 9.11 7.07 -15.02
C LYS A 57 10.60 7.04 -14.68
N ILE A 58 11.02 6.11 -13.82
CA ILE A 58 12.43 5.96 -13.46
C ILE A 58 13.25 5.54 -14.68
N ILE A 59 12.78 4.56 -15.46
CA ILE A 59 13.46 4.11 -16.68
C ILE A 59 13.59 5.26 -17.70
N GLU A 60 12.53 6.04 -17.90
CA GLU A 60 12.58 7.20 -18.79
C GLU A 60 13.55 8.28 -18.31
N ALA A 61 13.56 8.57 -17.00
CA ALA A 61 14.48 9.55 -16.41
C ALA A 61 15.94 9.10 -16.60
N LEU A 62 16.21 7.81 -16.33
CA LEU A 62 17.53 7.21 -16.52
C LEU A 62 17.94 7.06 -17.98
N GLY A 63 17.00 7.04 -18.93
CA GLY A 63 17.32 7.00 -20.37
C GLY A 63 17.88 8.32 -20.92
N ARG A 64 17.78 9.42 -20.16
CA ARG A 64 18.19 10.78 -20.59
C ARG A 64 19.49 11.26 -19.95
N VAL A 65 20.00 10.56 -18.94
CA VAL A 65 21.21 10.93 -18.21
C VAL A 65 22.46 10.34 -18.86
N THR A 66 23.60 11.00 -18.66
CA THR A 66 24.88 10.64 -19.30
C THR A 66 25.99 10.30 -18.31
N SER A 67 25.73 10.44 -17.01
CA SER A 67 26.67 10.12 -15.95
C SER A 67 26.00 9.40 -14.78
N ALA A 68 26.83 8.73 -13.95
CA ALA A 68 26.35 8.06 -12.75
C ALA A 68 25.75 9.06 -11.74
N ASP A 69 26.34 10.26 -11.61
CA ASP A 69 25.86 11.28 -10.68
C ASP A 69 24.49 11.81 -11.11
N GLU A 70 24.32 12.10 -12.41
CA GLU A 70 23.01 12.47 -12.98
C GLU A 70 21.98 11.35 -12.79
N ALA A 71 22.38 10.09 -12.98
CA ALA A 71 21.49 8.94 -12.78
C ALA A 71 21.00 8.82 -11.33
N VAL A 72 21.90 9.03 -10.36
CA VAL A 72 21.55 8.97 -8.93
C VAL A 72 20.57 10.10 -8.59
N ILE A 73 20.81 11.32 -9.05
CA ILE A 73 19.91 12.48 -8.85
C ILE A 73 18.52 12.18 -9.45
N ALA A 74 18.49 11.79 -10.73
CA ALA A 74 17.24 11.51 -11.43
C ALA A 74 16.44 10.37 -10.76
N ALA A 75 17.12 9.30 -10.33
CA ALA A 75 16.48 8.16 -9.68
C ALA A 75 15.87 8.56 -8.33
N ILE A 76 16.62 9.24 -7.46
CA ILE A 76 16.14 9.56 -6.12
C ILE A 76 14.99 10.56 -6.14
N GLU A 77 15.03 11.56 -7.03
CA GLU A 77 13.94 12.52 -7.24
C GLU A 77 12.69 11.82 -7.75
N THR A 78 12.84 10.98 -8.78
CA THR A 78 11.69 10.26 -9.38
C THR A 78 11.02 9.32 -8.38
N VAL A 79 11.80 8.55 -7.60
CA VAL A 79 11.25 7.68 -6.55
C VAL A 79 10.53 8.51 -5.50
N ARG A 80 11.17 9.57 -4.99
CA ARG A 80 10.58 10.45 -3.98
C ARG A 80 9.22 10.99 -4.42
N GLU A 81 9.15 11.50 -5.64
CA GLU A 81 7.93 12.09 -6.20
C GLU A 81 6.86 11.04 -6.51
N ALA A 82 7.24 9.90 -7.08
CA ALA A 82 6.30 8.85 -7.46
C ALA A 82 5.59 8.22 -6.26
N PHE A 83 6.30 8.09 -5.13
CA PHE A 83 5.75 7.51 -3.90
C PHE A 83 5.32 8.57 -2.87
N GLY A 84 5.40 9.86 -3.20
CA GLY A 84 5.01 10.96 -2.31
C GLY A 84 5.88 11.06 -1.05
N TRP A 85 7.13 10.61 -1.11
CA TRP A 85 8.05 10.72 0.02
C TRP A 85 8.52 12.17 0.17
N VAL A 86 8.65 12.63 1.40
CA VAL A 86 9.10 14.01 1.67
C VAL A 86 10.61 14.13 1.47
N TYR A 87 11.35 13.05 1.76
CA TYR A 87 12.81 13.02 1.80
C TYR A 87 13.37 11.67 1.36
N GLY A 88 14.50 11.68 0.66
CA GLY A 88 15.30 10.51 0.34
C GLY A 88 16.79 10.81 0.42
N SER A 89 17.60 9.82 0.80
CA SER A 89 19.08 9.93 0.80
C SER A 89 19.72 8.73 0.11
N TYR A 90 20.75 9.02 -0.69
CA TYR A 90 21.61 8.04 -1.34
C TYR A 90 22.95 7.91 -0.61
N TRP A 91 23.39 6.67 -0.44
CA TRP A 91 24.58 6.31 0.31
C TRP A 91 25.49 5.46 -0.57
N ALA A 92 26.66 6.00 -0.92
CA ALA A 92 27.65 5.31 -1.74
C ALA A 92 28.58 4.45 -0.88
N MET A 93 29.02 3.31 -1.41
CA MET A 93 30.01 2.47 -0.74
C MET A 93 31.40 3.07 -0.87
N ASP A 94 32.09 3.30 0.24
CA ASP A 94 33.51 3.59 0.26
C ASP A 94 34.31 2.27 0.29
N PRO A 95 35.15 2.00 -0.73
CA PRO A 95 35.93 0.77 -0.80
C PRO A 95 37.07 0.69 0.23
N VAL A 96 37.52 1.83 0.78
CA VAL A 96 38.67 1.90 1.70
C VAL A 96 38.27 1.45 3.10
N ASP A 97 37.21 2.04 3.66
CA ASP A 97 36.76 1.73 5.03
C ASP A 97 35.59 0.75 5.09
N ARG A 98 35.08 0.33 3.92
CA ARG A 98 33.92 -0.55 3.77
C ARG A 98 32.71 -0.03 4.56
N SER A 99 32.39 1.23 4.36
CA SER A 99 31.20 1.88 4.91
C SER A 99 30.35 2.54 3.84
N LEU A 100 29.07 2.70 4.13
CA LEU A 100 28.18 3.57 3.36
C LEU A 100 28.41 5.02 3.79
N ARG A 101 28.75 5.88 2.82
CA ARG A 101 28.89 7.33 3.01
C ARG A 101 27.73 8.07 2.38
N PHE A 102 27.26 9.10 3.07
CA PHE A 102 26.33 10.04 2.47
C PHE A 102 26.91 10.62 1.19
N SER A 103 26.10 10.66 0.12
CA SER A 103 26.51 11.19 -1.18
C SER A 103 25.54 12.24 -1.67
N LEU A 104 24.23 11.98 -1.62
CA LEU A 104 23.20 12.87 -2.13
C LEU A 104 21.91 12.72 -1.30
N GLU A 105 21.11 13.79 -1.26
CA GLU A 105 19.72 13.74 -0.80
C GLU A 105 18.79 14.48 -1.76
N SER A 106 17.48 14.18 -1.66
CA SER A 106 16.41 14.87 -2.36
C SER A 106 15.25 15.12 -1.40
N GLY A 107 14.62 16.29 -1.52
CA GLY A 107 13.59 16.77 -0.61
C GLY A 107 14.14 17.60 0.55
N SER A 108 13.29 17.81 1.56
CA SER A 108 13.58 18.73 2.66
C SER A 108 13.31 18.09 4.00
N VAL A 109 14.21 18.34 4.95
CA VAL A 109 14.15 17.98 6.36
C VAL A 109 14.67 19.16 7.17
N ASN A 110 14.48 19.14 8.48
CA ASN A 110 15.11 20.14 9.33
C ASN A 110 16.67 20.14 9.23
N GLU A 111 17.29 21.27 9.58
CA GLU A 111 18.75 21.45 9.45
C GLU A 111 19.56 20.50 10.35
N GLU A 112 19.02 20.14 11.52
CA GLU A 112 19.69 19.25 12.47
C GLU A 112 19.85 17.83 11.87
N PHE A 113 18.77 17.30 11.31
CA PHE A 113 18.73 16.02 10.63
C PHE A 113 19.63 16.03 9.39
N ARG A 114 19.60 17.12 8.62
CA ARG A 114 20.47 17.29 7.44
C ARG A 114 21.95 17.20 7.81
N LYS A 115 22.38 17.94 8.83
CA LYS A 115 23.80 17.97 9.28
C LYS A 115 24.29 16.62 9.77
N ILE A 116 23.49 15.92 10.58
CA ILE A 116 23.83 14.57 11.06
C ILE A 116 23.88 13.60 9.89
N THR A 117 22.92 13.68 8.97
CA THR A 117 22.86 12.79 7.81
C THR A 117 24.07 12.97 6.89
N ALA A 118 24.49 14.21 6.62
CA ALA A 118 25.63 14.50 5.74
C ALA A 118 26.97 13.91 6.26
N THR A 119 27.13 13.83 7.59
CA THR A 119 28.35 13.32 8.23
C THR A 119 28.26 11.84 8.60
N ALA A 120 27.06 11.24 8.57
CA ALA A 120 26.83 9.86 8.96
C ALA A 120 27.56 8.86 8.07
N ARG A 121 27.97 7.76 8.69
CA ARG A 121 28.59 6.60 8.05
C ARG A 121 27.97 5.35 8.64
N PHE A 122 27.74 4.33 7.82
CA PHE A 122 27.16 3.06 8.28
C PHE A 122 28.01 1.88 7.81
N ARG A 123 28.47 1.06 8.75
CA ARG A 123 29.05 -0.25 8.41
C ARG A 123 27.95 -1.24 8.04
N GLU A 124 28.33 -2.37 7.46
CA GLU A 124 27.38 -3.46 7.17
C GLU A 124 26.72 -3.94 8.47
N GLY A 125 25.39 -3.91 8.52
CA GLY A 125 24.57 -4.22 9.68
C GLY A 125 24.25 -3.04 10.62
N GLU A 126 24.87 -1.87 10.44
CA GLU A 126 24.70 -0.70 11.32
C GLU A 126 23.58 0.25 10.86
N GLY A 127 22.70 0.62 11.78
CA GLY A 127 21.58 1.51 11.49
C GLY A 127 20.65 0.92 10.43
N LEU A 128 19.79 1.76 9.85
CA LEU A 128 18.84 1.28 8.84
C LEU A 128 19.55 0.89 7.53
N SER A 129 20.42 1.77 7.02
CA SER A 129 21.10 1.57 5.74
C SER A 129 22.07 0.37 5.77
N GLY A 130 22.82 0.21 6.87
CA GLY A 130 23.71 -0.93 7.03
C GLY A 130 22.96 -2.26 7.14
N ARG A 131 21.78 -2.30 7.78
CA ARG A 131 20.94 -3.50 7.81
C ARG A 131 20.43 -3.89 6.42
N ALA A 132 19.95 -2.93 5.63
CA ALA A 132 19.57 -3.18 4.24
C ALA A 132 20.76 -3.71 3.43
N TRP A 133 21.96 -3.16 3.63
CA TRP A 133 23.18 -3.66 2.99
C TRP A 133 23.51 -5.11 3.38
N LYS A 134 23.43 -5.45 4.66
CA LYS A 134 23.69 -6.81 5.16
C LYS A 134 22.68 -7.83 4.64
N ALA A 135 21.40 -7.48 4.65
CA ALA A 135 20.33 -8.40 4.28
C ALA A 135 20.10 -8.50 2.77
N ARG A 136 20.60 -7.53 1.98
CA ARG A 136 20.39 -7.46 0.51
C ARG A 136 18.92 -7.40 0.12
N GLU A 137 18.13 -6.73 0.95
CA GLU A 137 16.69 -6.58 0.79
C GLU A 137 16.23 -5.17 1.17
N LEU A 138 14.97 -4.85 0.86
CA LEU A 138 14.32 -3.65 1.35
C LEU A 138 13.99 -3.82 2.83
N VAL A 139 14.51 -2.93 3.67
CA VAL A 139 14.27 -2.94 5.11
C VAL A 139 13.39 -1.74 5.48
N PHE A 140 12.26 -2.03 6.11
CA PHE A 140 11.29 -1.02 6.57
C PHE A 140 11.30 -0.94 8.09
N VAL A 141 11.19 0.28 8.61
CA VAL A 141 10.96 0.55 10.03
C VAL A 141 9.82 1.55 10.12
N ALA A 142 8.91 1.34 11.08
CA ALA A 142 7.79 2.25 11.29
C ALA A 142 8.26 3.63 11.77
N ASP A 143 9.33 3.66 12.56
CA ASP A 143 9.92 4.89 13.07
C ASP A 143 11.45 4.77 13.12
N LEU A 144 12.14 5.67 12.39
CA LEU A 144 13.60 5.70 12.35
C LEU A 144 14.20 6.00 13.74
N ALA A 145 13.47 6.67 14.62
CA ALA A 145 13.92 6.97 15.98
C ALA A 145 14.03 5.74 16.88
N GLU A 146 13.41 4.61 16.50
CA GLU A 146 13.49 3.35 17.23
C GLU A 146 14.73 2.53 16.86
N VAL A 147 15.47 2.96 15.83
CA VAL A 147 16.71 2.31 15.41
C VAL A 147 17.86 2.73 16.32
N LYS A 148 18.11 1.92 17.36
CA LYS A 148 19.08 2.21 18.44
C LYS A 148 20.51 2.47 17.96
N ASP A 149 20.95 1.80 16.91
CA ASP A 149 22.31 1.88 16.34
C ASP A 149 22.39 2.85 15.15
N CYS A 150 21.40 3.73 14.97
CA CYS A 150 21.40 4.74 13.92
C CYS A 150 21.68 6.12 14.52
N CYS A 151 22.76 6.78 14.08
CA CYS A 151 23.10 8.14 14.48
C CYS A 151 22.01 9.18 14.15
N ARG A 152 21.13 8.89 13.18
CA ARG A 152 20.00 9.75 12.80
C ARG A 152 18.79 9.60 13.74
N ALA A 153 18.71 8.54 14.55
CA ALA A 153 17.55 8.24 15.39
C ALA A 153 17.18 9.36 16.40
N PRO A 154 18.13 10.00 17.13
CA PRO A 154 17.81 11.01 18.14
C PRO A 154 17.09 12.26 17.59
N VAL A 155 17.25 12.53 16.30
CA VAL A 155 16.73 13.72 15.62
C VAL A 155 15.58 13.41 14.66
N ALA A 156 15.34 12.13 14.36
CA ALA A 156 14.36 11.69 13.36
C ALA A 156 12.92 12.13 13.63
N ARG A 157 12.44 12.11 14.89
CA ARG A 157 11.05 12.50 15.21
C ARG A 157 10.73 13.98 14.96
N ARG A 158 11.76 14.83 14.86
CA ARG A 158 11.60 16.28 14.66
C ARG A 158 11.89 16.71 13.22
N ALA A 159 12.31 15.77 12.37
CA ALA A 159 12.84 16.00 11.03
C ALA A 159 11.79 16.51 10.04
#